data_AF-A0A5N5TDK7-F1
#
_entry.id   AF-A0A5N5TDK7-F1
#
_cell.length_a   1.000
_cell.length_b   1.000
_cell.length_c   1.000
_cell.angle_alpha   90.00
_cell.angle_beta   90.00
_cell.angle_gamma   90.00
#
_symmetry.space_group_name_H-M   'P 1'
#
loop_
_entity.id
_entity.type
_entity.pdbx_description
1 polymer ?
#
loop_
_entity_poly.entity_id
_entity_poly.type
_entity_poly.pdbx_seq_one_letter_code
_entity_poly.pdbx_strand_id
1 'polypeptide(L)'
;MDPDSRIKALVEQGKAVVDQNIPIRRSGMEMAKMAAIYEEERNLESAFILYFRYVDLFLDKIHKHSEYASHSGIDKTACIVKAKVMLSKAELLKKTLKLRYEREFAEHVAHQKALEEIIRREKEEQELKLKKEEEERKANDKSAVNKWNDAHLSPVAEKVSRDDSLRDVAFPTQYLSENQKPNSAFVAENLVTPLPQPQAAFISPSVPSRDLKPSTSFSTPSINRDSKPQSLLSANHGLKEGKLRPIMLPHELMSRFLTLAAVNTGKNIETCGVLAGKMAANKFLITHLLIPQQVGTSDSCTTQHEEELFDQQDKYDLITLGWIHTHPTQTAFLSSVDLHTHCSYQLMMPEAVAVVCAPKFEETGYFTLTPYHGLNFIANCRESGFHPHPSEPPLFQSADHVLIDASLKIQVIDLRR
;
A
#
# COMPACT_ATOMS: atom_id res chain seq x y z
N MET A 1 -8.62 -14.13 3.27
CA MET A 1 -9.63 -13.40 2.47
C MET A 1 -10.32 -14.39 1.56
N ASP A 2 -11.62 -14.21 1.34
CA ASP A 2 -12.40 -15.02 0.40
C ASP A 2 -11.88 -14.91 -1.05
N PRO A 3 -11.89 -15.99 -1.85
CA PRO A 3 -11.39 -15.99 -3.23
C PRO A 3 -12.04 -14.97 -4.16
N ASP A 4 -13.37 -14.83 -4.09
CA ASP A 4 -14.11 -13.89 -4.95
C ASP A 4 -13.80 -12.44 -4.56
N SER A 5 -13.53 -12.18 -3.29
CA SER A 5 -13.12 -10.86 -2.78
C SER A 5 -11.74 -10.46 -3.30
N ARG A 6 -10.78 -11.41 -3.40
CA ARG A 6 -9.47 -11.15 -4.03
C ARG A 6 -9.62 -10.83 -5.52
N ILE A 7 -10.43 -11.59 -6.25
CA ILE A 7 -10.68 -11.30 -7.68
C ILE A 7 -11.35 -9.94 -7.88
N LYS A 8 -12.32 -9.57 -7.03
CA LYS A 8 -12.94 -8.23 -7.06
C LYS A 8 -11.91 -7.12 -6.84
N ALA A 9 -10.97 -7.30 -5.92
CA ALA A 9 -9.91 -6.33 -5.69
C ALA A 9 -9.02 -6.15 -6.94
N LEU A 10 -8.67 -7.22 -7.64
CA LEU A 10 -7.91 -7.14 -8.90
C LEU A 10 -8.70 -6.43 -10.01
N VAL A 11 -10.01 -6.69 -10.11
CA VAL A 11 -10.89 -6.00 -11.07
C VAL A 11 -10.95 -4.50 -10.77
N GLU A 12 -11.04 -4.11 -9.50
CA GLU A 12 -11.03 -2.70 -9.11
C GLU A 12 -9.72 -2.02 -9.50
N GLN A 13 -8.58 -2.66 -9.23
CA GLN A 13 -7.25 -2.16 -9.62
C GLN A 13 -7.05 -2.09 -11.14
N GLY A 14 -7.70 -2.99 -11.87
CA GLY A 14 -7.67 -3.04 -13.33
C GLY A 14 -8.51 -1.96 -13.99
N LYS A 15 -9.36 -1.21 -13.28
CA LYS A 15 -10.14 -0.13 -13.92
C LYS A 15 -9.21 0.94 -14.49
N ALA A 16 -9.38 1.27 -15.77
CA ALA A 16 -8.62 2.30 -16.45
C ALA A 16 -9.06 3.70 -16.01
N VAL A 17 -8.10 4.59 -15.75
CA VAL A 17 -8.37 6.02 -15.61
C VAL A 17 -8.11 6.64 -16.97
N VAL A 18 -9.12 7.30 -17.54
CA VAL A 18 -8.97 8.02 -18.82
C VAL A 18 -8.42 9.39 -18.50
N ASP A 19 -7.15 9.59 -18.79
CA ASP A 19 -6.55 10.91 -18.90
C ASP A 19 -6.81 11.44 -20.32
N GLN A 20 -7.24 12.69 -20.45
CA GLN A 20 -7.50 13.31 -21.75
C GLN A 20 -6.23 13.81 -22.45
N ASN A 21 -5.11 13.85 -21.72
CA ASN A 21 -3.83 14.36 -22.19
C ASN A 21 -2.87 13.25 -22.63
N ILE A 22 -3.26 11.98 -22.49
CA ILE A 22 -2.42 10.83 -22.85
C ILE A 22 -2.99 10.13 -24.09
N PRO A 23 -2.23 10.00 -25.19
CA PRO A 23 -2.68 9.27 -26.36
C PRO A 23 -3.09 7.82 -26.03
N ILE A 24 -4.33 7.47 -26.37
CA ILE A 24 -4.94 6.18 -25.98
C ILE A 24 -4.19 5.01 -26.63
N ARG A 25 -3.74 5.18 -27.88
CA ARG A 25 -3.11 4.11 -28.68
C ARG A 25 -1.80 3.65 -28.04
N ARG A 26 -0.96 4.60 -27.61
CA ARG A 26 0.27 4.35 -26.87
C ARG A 26 -0.04 3.63 -25.56
N SER A 27 -0.98 4.19 -24.81
CA SER A 27 -1.44 3.64 -23.53
C SER A 27 -1.81 2.16 -23.63
N GLY A 28 -2.63 1.83 -24.63
CA GLY A 28 -3.09 0.47 -24.85
C GLY A 28 -2.00 -0.52 -25.21
N MET A 29 -1.14 -0.18 -26.17
CA MET A 29 -0.17 -1.18 -26.64
C MET A 29 0.88 -1.50 -25.57
N GLU A 30 1.32 -0.50 -24.83
CA GLU A 30 2.24 -0.69 -23.70
C GLU A 30 1.60 -1.59 -22.63
N MET A 31 0.32 -1.39 -22.29
CA MET A 31 -0.42 -2.29 -21.39
C MET A 31 -0.43 -3.73 -21.91
N ALA A 32 -0.68 -3.94 -23.20
CA ALA A 32 -0.71 -5.27 -23.79
C ALA A 32 0.67 -5.96 -23.76
N LYS A 33 1.74 -5.23 -24.07
CA LYS A 33 3.13 -5.75 -24.02
C LYS A 33 3.51 -6.12 -22.59
N MET A 34 3.28 -5.22 -21.63
CA MET A 34 3.58 -5.47 -20.23
C MET A 34 2.76 -6.63 -19.65
N ALA A 35 1.50 -6.78 -20.06
CA ALA A 35 0.67 -7.91 -19.66
C ALA A 35 1.24 -9.25 -20.15
N ALA A 36 1.74 -9.31 -21.39
CA ALA A 36 2.39 -10.50 -21.95
C ALA A 36 3.68 -10.85 -21.20
N ILE A 37 4.48 -9.84 -20.84
CA ILE A 37 5.69 -10.04 -20.04
C ILE A 37 5.36 -10.62 -18.66
N TYR A 38 4.35 -10.09 -17.96
CA TYR A 38 3.95 -10.65 -16.66
C TYR A 38 3.36 -12.06 -16.76
N GLU A 39 2.71 -12.38 -17.88
CA GLU A 39 2.21 -13.72 -18.17
C GLU A 39 3.39 -14.71 -18.31
N GLU A 40 4.45 -14.33 -19.03
CA GLU A 40 5.68 -15.11 -19.16
C GLU A 40 6.39 -15.34 -17.82
N GLU A 41 6.47 -14.31 -16.97
CA GLU A 41 7.05 -14.39 -15.63
C GLU A 41 6.17 -15.13 -14.60
N ARG A 42 4.99 -15.61 -15.01
CA ARG A 42 3.98 -16.24 -14.14
C ARG A 42 3.46 -15.31 -13.03
N ASN A 43 3.62 -14.01 -13.16
CA ASN A 43 2.96 -13.00 -12.34
C ASN A 43 1.53 -12.78 -12.84
N LEU A 44 0.69 -13.78 -12.61
CA LEU A 44 -0.66 -13.85 -13.19
C LEU A 44 -1.58 -12.73 -12.69
N GLU A 45 -1.39 -12.24 -11.46
CA GLU A 45 -2.19 -11.14 -10.89
C GLU A 45 -1.94 -9.84 -11.67
N SER A 46 -0.66 -9.49 -11.88
CA SER A 46 -0.29 -8.28 -12.62
C SER A 46 -0.64 -8.37 -14.10
N ALA A 47 -0.48 -9.55 -14.71
CA ALA A 47 -0.93 -9.81 -16.07
C ALA A 47 -2.45 -9.60 -16.21
N PHE A 48 -3.25 -10.15 -15.28
CA PHE A 48 -4.70 -9.99 -15.27
C PHE A 48 -5.11 -8.52 -15.14
N ILE A 49 -4.50 -7.76 -14.21
CA ILE A 49 -4.79 -6.33 -14.01
C ILE A 49 -4.58 -5.55 -15.32
N LEU A 50 -3.45 -5.76 -16.01
CA LEU A 50 -3.14 -5.03 -17.24
C LEU A 50 -4.03 -5.45 -18.41
N TYR A 51 -4.30 -6.74 -18.60
CA TYR A 51 -5.25 -7.18 -19.62
C TYR A 51 -6.66 -6.64 -19.36
N PHE A 52 -7.12 -6.65 -18.10
CA PHE A 52 -8.42 -6.10 -17.74
C PHE A 52 -8.46 -4.58 -17.95
N ARG A 53 -7.37 -3.86 -17.61
CA ARG A 53 -7.26 -2.41 -17.85
C ARG A 53 -7.32 -2.06 -19.32
N TYR A 54 -6.66 -2.83 -20.17
CA TYR A 54 -6.79 -2.69 -21.61
C TYR A 54 -8.25 -2.85 -22.06
N VAL A 55 -8.92 -3.91 -21.58
CA VAL A 55 -10.31 -4.20 -21.96
C VAL A 55 -11.26 -3.07 -21.49
N ASP A 56 -11.17 -2.65 -20.23
CA ASP A 56 -11.98 -1.56 -19.67
C ASP A 56 -11.71 -0.22 -20.39
N LEU A 57 -10.46 0.05 -20.77
CA LEU A 57 -10.14 1.24 -21.55
C LEU A 57 -10.77 1.21 -22.95
N PHE A 58 -10.56 0.14 -23.72
CA PHE A 58 -10.92 0.09 -25.14
C PHE A 58 -12.36 -0.34 -25.42
N LEU A 59 -13.02 -1.07 -24.50
CA LEU A 59 -14.43 -1.46 -24.65
C LEU A 59 -15.38 -0.52 -23.92
N ASP A 60 -15.03 -0.10 -22.70
CA ASP A 60 -15.96 0.66 -21.86
C ASP A 60 -15.68 2.16 -21.87
N LYS A 61 -14.43 2.61 -21.78
CA LYS A 61 -14.12 4.02 -21.49
C LYS A 61 -13.64 4.86 -22.68
N ILE A 62 -13.31 4.23 -23.81
CA ILE A 62 -12.71 4.89 -24.97
C ILE A 62 -13.57 6.05 -25.51
N HIS A 63 -14.90 5.93 -25.42
CA HIS A 63 -15.84 6.95 -25.90
C HIS A 63 -15.76 8.29 -25.16
N LYS A 64 -15.10 8.32 -23.99
CA LYS A 64 -14.95 9.52 -23.15
C LYS A 64 -13.70 10.34 -23.50
N HIS A 65 -12.82 9.81 -24.34
CA HIS A 65 -11.58 10.49 -24.69
C HIS A 65 -11.76 11.45 -25.87
N SER A 66 -11.07 12.58 -25.82
CA SER A 66 -11.10 13.65 -26.85
C SER A 66 -10.77 13.12 -28.25
N GLU A 67 -9.74 12.30 -28.35
CA GLU A 67 -9.29 11.71 -29.62
C GLU A 67 -10.25 10.65 -30.20
N TYR A 68 -11.19 10.08 -29.44
CA TYR A 68 -12.04 9.01 -29.98
C TYR A 68 -12.91 9.46 -31.17
N ALA A 69 -13.28 10.74 -31.20
CA ALA A 69 -14.05 11.33 -32.29
C ALA A 69 -13.22 11.52 -33.57
N SER A 70 -11.91 11.78 -33.46
CA SER A 70 -11.02 12.08 -34.59
C SER A 70 -10.50 10.85 -35.33
N HIS A 71 -10.59 9.66 -34.74
CA HIS A 71 -10.03 8.43 -35.33
C HIS A 71 -10.92 7.79 -36.42
N SER A 72 -10.25 7.25 -37.46
CA SER A 72 -10.86 6.54 -38.59
C SER A 72 -11.62 5.27 -38.15
N GLY A 73 -12.62 4.84 -38.93
CA GLY A 73 -13.39 3.62 -38.65
C GLY A 73 -12.57 2.32 -38.72
N ILE A 74 -11.47 2.32 -39.48
CA ILE A 74 -10.57 1.17 -39.66
C ILE A 74 -9.76 0.92 -38.38
N ASP A 75 -9.25 1.99 -37.75
CA ASP A 75 -8.50 1.90 -36.49
C ASP A 75 -9.39 1.46 -35.31
N LYS A 76 -10.64 1.93 -35.28
CA LYS A 76 -11.62 1.51 -34.26
C LYS A 76 -11.88 0.02 -34.30
N THR A 77 -12.01 -0.55 -35.50
CA THR A 77 -12.24 -1.99 -35.68
C THR A 77 -11.05 -2.82 -35.22
N ALA A 78 -9.82 -2.42 -35.58
CA ALA A 78 -8.60 -3.11 -35.14
C ALA A 78 -8.44 -3.10 -33.62
N CYS A 79 -8.72 -1.96 -32.97
CA CYS A 79 -8.70 -1.84 -31.50
C CYS A 79 -9.72 -2.77 -30.83
N ILE A 80 -10.94 -2.85 -31.36
CA ILE A 80 -11.98 -3.75 -30.82
C ILE A 80 -11.58 -5.22 -30.98
N VAL A 81 -11.02 -5.60 -32.13
CA VAL A 81 -10.53 -6.97 -32.37
C VAL A 81 -9.44 -7.33 -31.34
N LYS A 82 -8.47 -6.44 -31.13
CA LYS A 82 -7.41 -6.64 -30.14
C LYS A 82 -7.96 -6.70 -28.71
N ALA A 83 -8.92 -5.85 -28.37
CA ALA A 83 -9.58 -5.86 -27.06
C ALA A 83 -10.33 -7.19 -26.80
N LYS A 84 -10.94 -7.80 -27.81
CA LYS A 84 -11.55 -9.14 -27.69
C LYS A 84 -10.51 -10.22 -27.39
N VAL A 85 -9.35 -10.17 -28.05
CA VAL A 85 -8.24 -11.10 -27.77
C VAL A 85 -7.75 -10.93 -26.33
N MET A 86 -7.58 -9.68 -25.87
CA MET A 86 -7.17 -9.40 -24.48
C MET A 86 -8.24 -9.82 -23.46
N LEU A 87 -9.53 -9.68 -23.78
CA LEU A 87 -10.63 -10.16 -22.95
C LEU A 87 -10.56 -11.68 -22.77
N SER A 88 -10.36 -12.45 -23.84
CA SER A 88 -10.20 -13.90 -23.74
C SER A 88 -9.01 -14.30 -22.86
N LYS A 89 -7.89 -13.57 -22.95
CA LYS A 89 -6.74 -13.76 -22.05
C LYS A 89 -7.07 -13.44 -20.60
N ALA A 90 -7.74 -12.30 -20.35
CA ALA A 90 -8.16 -11.89 -19.01
C ALA A 90 -9.12 -12.91 -18.38
N GLU A 91 -10.06 -13.47 -19.14
CA GLU A 91 -10.99 -14.52 -18.69
C GLU A 91 -10.26 -15.81 -18.30
N LEU A 92 -9.31 -16.24 -19.13
CA LEU A 92 -8.49 -17.42 -18.83
C LEU A 92 -7.66 -17.24 -17.56
N LEU A 93 -7.03 -16.07 -17.40
CA LEU A 93 -6.27 -15.73 -16.20
C LEU A 93 -7.16 -15.63 -14.98
N LYS A 94 -8.35 -15.01 -15.09
CA LYS A 94 -9.35 -14.94 -14.00
C LYS A 94 -9.74 -16.33 -13.50
N LYS A 95 -10.00 -17.26 -14.42
CA LYS A 95 -10.33 -18.66 -14.07
C LYS A 95 -9.15 -19.34 -13.37
N THR A 96 -7.94 -19.15 -13.87
CA THR A 96 -6.70 -19.72 -13.31
C THR A 96 -6.42 -19.18 -11.91
N LEU A 97 -6.54 -17.86 -11.71
CA LEU A 97 -6.37 -17.19 -10.43
C LEU A 97 -7.44 -17.63 -9.42
N LYS A 98 -8.70 -17.72 -9.85
CA LYS A 98 -9.80 -18.18 -8.99
C LYS A 98 -9.53 -19.59 -8.45
N LEU A 99 -9.15 -20.54 -9.31
CA LEU A 99 -8.78 -21.89 -8.87
C LEU A 99 -7.60 -21.89 -7.89
N ARG A 100 -6.59 -21.05 -8.12
CA ARG A 100 -5.45 -20.88 -7.21
C ARG A 100 -5.90 -20.38 -5.84
N TYR A 101 -6.74 -19.34 -5.81
CA TYR A 101 -7.24 -18.76 -4.57
C TYR A 101 -8.18 -19.68 -3.80
N GLU A 102 -9.03 -20.45 -4.49
CA GLU A 102 -9.89 -21.46 -3.87
C GLU A 102 -9.05 -22.53 -3.17
N ARG A 103 -7.96 -23.00 -3.79
CA ARG A 103 -7.03 -23.94 -3.17
C ARG A 103 -6.34 -23.35 -1.94
N GLU A 104 -5.74 -22.17 -2.07
CA GLU A 104 -5.08 -21.46 -0.96
C GLU A 104 -6.05 -21.22 0.22
N PHE A 105 -7.30 -20.87 -0.09
CA PHE A 105 -8.33 -20.66 0.91
C PHE A 105 -8.74 -21.97 1.61
N ALA A 106 -8.92 -23.06 0.86
CA ALA A 106 -9.22 -24.37 1.42
C ALA A 106 -8.11 -24.87 2.35
N GLU A 107 -6.84 -24.69 1.96
CA GLU A 107 -5.68 -25.00 2.80
C GLU A 107 -5.67 -24.17 4.09
N HIS A 108 -5.94 -22.87 3.98
CA HIS A 108 -6.01 -21.99 5.15
C HIS A 108 -7.13 -22.37 6.12
N VAL A 109 -8.32 -22.69 5.59
CA VAL A 109 -9.46 -23.14 6.40
C VAL A 109 -9.17 -24.50 7.06
N ALA A 110 -8.54 -25.44 6.35
CA ALA A 110 -8.14 -26.72 6.92
C ALA A 110 -7.12 -26.55 8.04
N HIS A 111 -6.13 -25.67 7.85
CA HIS A 111 -5.15 -25.33 8.87
C HIS A 111 -5.80 -24.71 10.11
N GLN A 112 -6.72 -23.76 9.94
CA GLN A 112 -7.45 -23.15 11.05
C GLN A 112 -8.24 -24.19 11.85
N LYS A 113 -8.98 -25.07 11.17
CA LYS A 113 -9.73 -26.15 11.83
C LYS A 113 -8.82 -27.14 12.57
N ALA A 114 -7.68 -27.50 11.99
CA ALA A 114 -6.71 -28.37 12.65
C ALA A 114 -6.16 -27.72 13.92
N LEU A 115 -5.87 -26.41 13.89
CA LEU A 115 -5.39 -25.67 15.04
C LEU A 115 -6.46 -25.57 16.14
N GLU A 116 -7.72 -25.29 15.76
CA GLU A 116 -8.86 -25.29 16.69
C GLU A 116 -9.08 -26.66 17.33
N GLU A 117 -8.93 -27.75 16.57
CA GLU A 117 -9.04 -29.12 17.08
C GLU A 117 -7.94 -29.45 18.10
N ILE A 118 -6.70 -29.02 17.84
CA ILE A 118 -5.58 -29.18 18.79
C ILE A 118 -5.89 -28.43 20.09
N ILE A 119 -6.29 -27.15 19.99
CA ILE A 119 -6.63 -26.33 21.15
C ILE A 119 -7.79 -26.95 21.95
N ARG A 120 -8.78 -27.53 21.26
CA ARG A 120 -9.91 -28.21 21.91
C ARG A 120 -9.46 -29.44 22.69
N ARG A 121 -8.63 -30.29 22.10
CA ARG A 121 -8.09 -31.49 22.77
C ARG A 121 -7.24 -31.14 23.97
N GLU A 122 -6.40 -30.11 23.87
CA GLU A 122 -5.60 -29.61 25.00
C GLU A 122 -6.48 -29.14 26.16
N LYS A 123 -7.58 -28.42 25.86
CA LYS A 123 -8.55 -28.00 26.88
C LYS A 123 -9.27 -29.18 27.54
N GLU A 124 -9.70 -30.17 26.75
CA GLU A 124 -10.34 -31.39 27.28
C GLU A 124 -9.38 -32.20 28.17
N GLU A 125 -8.10 -32.32 27.79
CA GLU A 125 -7.08 -32.98 28.61
C GLU A 125 -6.81 -32.22 29.91
N GLN A 126 -6.74 -30.88 29.85
CA GLN A 126 -6.62 -30.04 31.05
C GLN A 126 -7.82 -30.19 31.99
N GLU A 127 -9.04 -30.19 31.46
CA GLU A 127 -10.25 -30.37 32.28
C GLU A 127 -10.29 -31.76 32.93
N LEU A 128 -9.89 -32.81 32.19
CA LEU A 128 -9.80 -34.16 32.73
C LEU A 128 -8.74 -34.27 33.84
N LYS A 129 -7.59 -33.61 33.69
CA LYS A 129 -6.56 -33.52 34.75
C LYS A 129 -7.11 -32.84 35.99
N LEU A 130 -7.76 -31.69 35.84
CA LEU A 130 -8.37 -30.96 36.96
C LEU A 130 -9.44 -31.79 37.68
N LYS A 131 -10.28 -32.53 36.95
CA LYS A 131 -11.28 -33.43 37.54
C LYS A 131 -10.64 -34.56 38.34
N LYS A 132 -9.60 -35.21 37.80
CA LYS A 132 -8.85 -36.26 38.53
C LYS A 132 -8.20 -35.73 39.80
N GLU A 133 -7.56 -34.56 39.75
CA GLU A 133 -6.99 -33.90 40.93
C GLU A 133 -8.07 -33.54 41.98
N GLU A 134 -9.26 -33.13 41.55
CA GLU A 134 -10.38 -32.86 42.45
C GLU A 134 -10.95 -34.13 43.09
N GLU A 135 -11.08 -35.23 42.32
CA GLU A 135 -11.48 -36.54 42.83
C GLU A 135 -10.45 -37.11 43.82
N GLU A 136 -9.15 -36.99 43.52
CA GLU A 136 -8.08 -37.37 44.44
C GLU A 136 -8.11 -36.55 45.74
N ARG A 137 -8.32 -35.23 45.66
CA ARG A 137 -8.51 -34.38 46.86
C ARG A 137 -9.71 -34.85 47.69
N LYS A 138 -10.86 -35.10 47.07
CA LYS A 138 -12.06 -35.59 47.76
C LYS A 138 -11.86 -36.97 48.38
N ALA A 139 -11.13 -37.87 47.71
CA ALA A 139 -10.79 -39.19 48.24
C ALA A 139 -9.84 -39.09 49.44
N ASN A 140 -8.85 -38.21 49.38
CA ASN A 140 -7.91 -37.98 50.47
C ASN A 140 -8.62 -37.36 51.70
N ASP A 141 -9.52 -36.39 51.49
CA ASP A 141 -10.35 -35.82 52.55
C ASP A 141 -11.27 -36.87 53.19
N LYS A 142 -11.94 -37.73 52.39
CA LYS A 142 -12.74 -38.84 52.92
C LYS A 142 -11.90 -39.84 53.72
N SER A 143 -10.69 -40.15 53.26
CA SER A 143 -9.77 -41.03 53.99
C SER A 143 -9.29 -40.41 55.31
N ALA A 144 -9.10 -39.09 55.36
CA ALA A 144 -8.75 -38.37 56.58
C ALA A 144 -9.91 -38.36 57.59
N VAL A 145 -11.14 -38.15 57.12
CA VAL A 145 -12.35 -38.21 57.96
C VAL A 145 -12.60 -39.63 58.51
N ASN A 146 -12.44 -40.68 57.69
CA ASN A 146 -12.58 -42.06 58.17
C ASN A 146 -11.50 -42.44 59.19
N LYS A 147 -10.23 -42.03 58.99
CA LYS A 147 -9.18 -42.21 60.00
C LYS A 147 -9.48 -41.47 61.31
N TRP A 148 -10.09 -40.29 61.24
CA TRP A 148 -10.49 -39.53 62.42
C TRP A 148 -11.63 -40.22 63.19
N ASN A 149 -12.61 -40.79 62.48
CA ASN A 149 -13.72 -41.56 63.06
C ASN A 149 -13.27 -42.89 63.68
N ASP A 150 -12.39 -43.64 63.03
CA ASP A 150 -11.84 -44.90 63.56
C ASP A 150 -10.97 -44.67 64.82
N ALA A 151 -10.35 -43.50 64.95
CA ALA A 151 -9.60 -43.13 66.14
C ALA A 151 -10.47 -42.71 67.34
N HIS A 152 -11.77 -42.42 67.13
CA HIS A 152 -12.65 -41.84 68.17
C HIS A 152 -13.90 -42.67 68.53
N LEU A 153 -14.15 -43.83 67.90
CA LEU A 153 -15.28 -44.71 68.25
C LEU A 153 -14.84 -46.17 68.45
N SER A 154 -14.64 -46.56 69.72
CA SER A 154 -14.52 -47.95 70.16
C SER A 154 -15.88 -48.46 70.67
N PRO A 155 -16.27 -49.74 70.43
CA PRO A 155 -17.55 -50.27 70.89
C PRO A 155 -17.49 -50.62 72.38
N VAL A 156 -18.09 -49.78 73.23
CA VAL A 156 -18.40 -50.16 74.61
C VAL A 156 -19.81 -50.74 74.65
N ALA A 157 -19.88 -52.07 74.72
CA ALA A 157 -21.05 -52.78 75.18
C ALA A 157 -21.12 -52.75 76.72
N GLU A 158 -22.35 -52.61 77.21
CA GLU A 158 -22.87 -53.13 78.49
C GLU A 158 -23.11 -52.15 79.68
N LYS A 159 -24.41 -51.97 79.94
CA LYS A 159 -25.14 -51.72 81.21
C LYS A 159 -24.67 -50.60 82.15
N VAL A 160 -25.49 -49.55 82.29
CA VAL A 160 -26.06 -49.11 83.59
C VAL A 160 -27.42 -48.43 83.35
N SER A 161 -28.37 -48.77 84.23
CA SER A 161 -29.75 -48.31 84.34
C SER A 161 -29.87 -47.00 85.15
N ARG A 162 -30.82 -46.11 84.77
CA ARG A 162 -31.59 -45.09 85.54
C ARG A 162 -30.84 -44.28 86.63
N ASP A 163 -30.91 -42.95 86.71
CA ASP A 163 -32.14 -42.17 86.89
C ASP A 163 -31.94 -40.63 86.73
N ASP A 164 -33.09 -39.99 86.59
CA ASP A 164 -33.57 -38.60 86.42
C ASP A 164 -32.78 -37.37 86.98
N SER A 165 -32.68 -36.30 86.17
CA SER A 165 -33.13 -34.92 86.53
C SER A 165 -32.91 -33.88 85.42
N LEU A 166 -34.01 -33.22 85.07
CA LEU A 166 -34.28 -32.15 84.10
C LEU A 166 -33.28 -30.97 84.00
N ARG A 167 -33.04 -30.47 82.78
CA ARG A 167 -33.44 -29.11 82.32
C ARG A 167 -33.13 -28.83 80.83
N ASP A 168 -34.13 -28.25 80.17
CA ASP A 168 -34.16 -27.70 78.81
C ASP A 168 -33.02 -26.72 78.50
N VAL A 169 -32.44 -26.79 77.28
CA VAL A 169 -32.38 -25.67 76.31
C VAL A 169 -32.23 -26.27 74.90
N ALA A 170 -33.23 -26.06 74.06
CA ALA A 170 -33.20 -26.33 72.63
C ALA A 170 -32.68 -25.10 71.87
N PHE A 171 -31.84 -25.30 70.85
CA PHE A 171 -31.80 -24.41 69.69
C PHE A 171 -31.58 -25.20 68.40
N PRO A 172 -32.27 -24.84 67.30
CA PRO A 172 -32.44 -25.70 66.14
C PRO A 172 -31.54 -25.36 64.95
N THR A 173 -31.54 -26.35 64.08
CA THR A 173 -30.99 -26.53 62.74
C THR A 173 -31.44 -25.50 61.68
N GLN A 174 -30.46 -25.11 60.84
CA GLN A 174 -30.45 -25.19 59.36
C GLN A 174 -31.33 -24.31 58.42
N TYR A 175 -30.64 -23.96 57.32
CA TYR A 175 -31.06 -23.65 55.93
C TYR A 175 -31.78 -22.31 55.62
N LEU A 176 -31.24 -21.54 54.66
CA LEU A 176 -31.80 -21.43 53.30
C LEU A 176 -31.00 -20.51 52.35
N SER A 177 -31.23 -20.73 51.06
CA SER A 177 -30.60 -20.15 49.87
C SER A 177 -31.14 -18.77 49.45
N GLU A 178 -30.30 -18.06 48.69
CA GLU A 178 -30.57 -17.24 47.49
C GLU A 178 -31.39 -15.94 47.46
N ASN A 179 -30.80 -15.01 46.70
CA ASN A 179 -31.39 -14.06 45.73
C ASN A 179 -32.03 -12.74 46.20
N GLN A 180 -31.37 -11.60 45.91
CA GLN A 180 -31.78 -10.55 44.93
C GLN A 180 -31.08 -9.19 45.16
N LYS A 181 -30.69 -8.50 44.07
CA LYS A 181 -30.24 -7.09 44.02
C LYS A 181 -31.44 -6.12 44.26
N PRO A 182 -31.22 -4.82 44.55
CA PRO A 182 -31.16 -3.82 43.46
C PRO A 182 -30.26 -2.57 43.73
N ASN A 183 -30.25 -1.67 42.75
CA ASN A 183 -29.43 -0.47 42.53
C ASN A 183 -29.76 0.79 43.39
N SER A 184 -28.73 1.65 43.49
CA SER A 184 -28.69 3.13 43.42
C SER A 184 -29.19 4.06 44.55
N ALA A 185 -28.31 5.05 44.83
CA ALA A 185 -28.55 6.50 44.95
C ALA A 185 -28.60 7.19 46.34
N PHE A 186 -27.65 8.14 46.50
CA PHE A 186 -27.80 9.53 47.01
C PHE A 186 -27.60 9.90 48.52
N VAL A 187 -26.74 10.94 48.72
CA VAL A 187 -26.58 11.98 49.81
C VAL A 187 -26.17 11.50 51.22
N ALA A 188 -25.01 11.83 51.82
CA ALA A 188 -24.27 13.06 52.21
C ALA A 188 -24.59 13.62 53.61
N GLU A 189 -23.53 13.86 54.43
CA GLU A 189 -23.28 14.98 55.38
C GLU A 189 -22.06 14.59 56.26
N ASN A 190 -20.91 15.30 56.25
CA ASN A 190 -20.53 16.67 56.66
C ASN A 190 -20.26 16.85 58.16
N LEU A 191 -19.01 17.19 58.48
CA LEU A 191 -18.59 18.08 59.57
C LEU A 191 -17.23 18.71 59.16
N VAL A 192 -16.82 19.95 59.44
CA VAL A 192 -17.39 21.23 59.90
C VAL A 192 -16.29 22.29 59.60
N THR A 193 -16.69 23.49 59.18
CA THR A 193 -15.92 24.75 58.94
C THR A 193 -15.52 25.44 60.28
N PRO A 194 -14.69 26.52 60.36
CA PRO A 194 -14.98 27.83 59.72
C PRO A 194 -13.78 28.72 59.27
N LEU A 195 -14.16 29.67 58.41
CA LEU A 195 -13.51 30.88 57.90
C LEU A 195 -13.23 31.94 59.01
N PRO A 196 -12.49 33.08 58.79
CA PRO A 196 -12.75 34.09 57.75
C PRO A 196 -11.55 34.88 57.11
N GLN A 197 -11.85 35.53 55.97
CA GLN A 197 -11.06 36.49 55.15
C GLN A 197 -11.17 37.95 55.71
N PRO A 198 -10.92 39.10 55.01
CA PRO A 198 -10.36 39.40 53.66
C PRO A 198 -9.48 40.71 53.54
N GLN A 199 -9.19 41.11 52.27
CA GLN A 199 -8.90 42.48 51.73
C GLN A 199 -7.42 42.94 51.60
N ALA A 200 -7.00 43.84 50.71
CA ALA A 200 -7.24 44.15 49.29
C ALA A 200 -6.28 45.33 48.91
N ALA A 201 -5.86 45.39 47.64
CA ALA A 201 -5.62 46.60 46.83
C ALA A 201 -4.18 47.20 46.60
N PHE A 202 -3.85 47.30 45.30
CA PHE A 202 -2.98 48.22 44.50
C PHE A 202 -1.47 48.39 44.73
N ILE A 203 -0.70 48.30 43.62
CA ILE A 203 0.14 49.35 42.97
C ILE A 203 1.05 48.71 41.88
N SER A 204 1.06 49.23 40.66
CA SER A 204 2.10 49.04 39.61
C SER A 204 3.27 50.04 39.85
N PRO A 205 4.52 49.96 39.31
CA PRO A 205 4.90 49.42 37.99
C PRO A 205 6.34 48.82 37.88
N SER A 206 6.78 48.64 36.62
CA SER A 206 8.16 48.66 36.08
C SER A 206 8.88 47.33 35.75
N VAL A 207 9.10 47.16 34.44
CA VAL A 207 10.02 46.25 33.72
C VAL A 207 11.48 46.67 33.99
N PRO A 208 12.52 45.80 33.84
CA PRO A 208 12.96 45.36 32.51
C PRO A 208 13.56 43.93 32.39
N SER A 209 13.57 43.48 31.12
CA SER A 209 14.60 42.66 30.45
C SER A 209 14.79 41.16 30.73
N ARG A 210 14.30 40.39 29.75
CA ARG A 210 15.04 39.52 28.81
C ARG A 210 15.99 38.41 29.32
N ASP A 211 15.72 37.24 28.72
CA ASP A 211 16.59 36.10 28.42
C ASP A 211 16.56 34.88 29.38
N LEU A 212 15.71 33.91 29.03
CA LEU A 212 15.83 32.50 29.43
C LEU A 212 15.55 31.58 28.22
N LYS A 213 16.53 30.74 27.87
CA LYS A 213 16.34 29.37 27.37
C LYS A 213 16.30 28.43 28.60
N PRO A 214 15.99 27.12 28.48
CA PRO A 214 15.12 26.36 27.57
C PRO A 214 14.21 25.34 28.33
N SER A 215 13.53 24.46 27.58
CA SER A 215 12.80 23.21 27.96
C SER A 215 11.32 23.38 28.38
N THR A 216 10.39 22.76 27.64
CA THR A 216 9.89 21.38 27.87
C THR A 216 8.92 20.95 26.77
N SER A 217 9.00 19.65 26.48
CA SER A 217 8.16 18.77 25.66
C SER A 217 6.66 19.02 25.64
N PHE A 218 6.07 19.01 24.44
CA PHE A 218 4.73 18.48 24.21
C PHE A 218 4.80 17.41 23.12
N SER A 219 4.56 16.15 23.52
CA SER A 219 4.41 15.00 22.64
C SER A 219 3.08 15.07 21.91
N THR A 220 3.14 15.06 20.59
CA THR A 220 1.98 14.82 19.72
C THR A 220 1.69 13.30 19.66
N PRO A 221 0.42 12.88 19.54
CA PRO A 221 0.09 11.46 19.51
C PRO A 221 0.59 10.83 18.20
N SER A 222 1.38 9.76 18.32
CA SER A 222 1.83 8.94 17.19
C SER A 222 0.66 8.12 16.65
N ILE A 223 0.07 8.59 15.55
CA ILE A 223 -0.91 7.80 14.80
C ILE A 223 -0.14 6.70 14.06
N ASN A 224 -0.29 5.47 14.53
CA ASN A 224 0.20 4.27 13.86
C ASN A 224 -0.62 4.06 12.57
N ARG A 225 0.03 4.14 11.40
CA ARG A 225 -0.61 4.21 10.07
C ARG A 225 -0.81 2.86 9.37
N ASP A 226 -0.50 1.76 10.05
CA ASP A 226 -0.52 0.41 9.48
C ASP A 226 -1.93 -0.16 9.19
N SER A 227 -2.99 0.57 9.58
CA SER A 227 -4.39 0.12 9.46
C SER A 227 -5.25 0.97 8.51
N LYS A 228 -4.67 1.89 7.75
CA LYS A 228 -5.42 2.66 6.73
C LYS A 228 -5.48 1.88 5.41
N PRO A 229 -6.64 1.80 4.71
CA PRO A 229 -6.70 1.15 3.40
C PRO A 229 -5.73 1.85 2.44
N GLN A 230 -4.84 1.06 1.82
CA GLN A 230 -3.86 1.55 0.86
C GLN A 230 -4.57 2.28 -0.29
N SER A 231 -4.00 3.43 -0.67
CA SER A 231 -4.47 4.25 -1.79
C SER A 231 -4.67 3.40 -3.04
N LEU A 232 -5.89 3.41 -3.58
CA LEU A 232 -6.36 2.65 -4.75
C LEU A 232 -5.61 2.96 -6.06
N LEU A 233 -4.67 3.91 -6.04
CA LEU A 233 -3.89 4.35 -7.20
C LEU A 233 -2.44 3.86 -7.17
N SER A 234 -2.02 3.25 -6.06
CA SER A 234 -0.65 2.77 -5.83
C SER A 234 -0.63 1.28 -5.53
N ALA A 235 -1.46 0.51 -6.24
CA ALA A 235 -1.43 -0.94 -6.16
C ALA A 235 -0.11 -1.43 -6.76
N ASN A 236 0.88 -1.62 -5.88
CA ASN A 236 2.13 -2.29 -6.17
C ASN A 236 1.84 -3.53 -7.01
N HIS A 237 2.31 -3.52 -8.26
CA HIS A 237 2.30 -4.67 -9.15
C HIS A 237 3.13 -5.81 -8.51
N GLY A 238 2.48 -6.67 -7.73
CA GLY A 238 2.99 -7.99 -7.31
C GLY A 238 4.30 -8.04 -6.49
N LEU A 239 4.89 -6.92 -6.07
CA LEU A 239 6.11 -6.91 -5.27
C LEU A 239 5.77 -7.08 -3.79
N LYS A 240 6.00 -8.30 -3.28
CA LYS A 240 5.76 -8.71 -1.87
C LYS A 240 6.50 -7.86 -0.82
N GLU A 241 7.37 -6.94 -1.22
CA GLU A 241 8.20 -6.10 -0.33
C GLU A 241 8.11 -4.59 -0.61
N GLY A 242 7.24 -4.13 -1.52
CA GLY A 242 7.09 -2.70 -1.81
C GLY A 242 8.31 -2.02 -2.45
N LYS A 243 9.28 -2.80 -2.96
CA LYS A 243 10.49 -2.30 -3.63
C LYS A 243 10.38 -2.49 -5.15
N LEU A 244 10.48 -1.38 -5.89
CA LEU A 244 10.43 -1.35 -7.36
C LEU A 244 11.54 -2.21 -7.99
N ARG A 245 11.27 -2.79 -9.16
CA ARG A 245 12.29 -3.51 -9.94
C ARG A 245 13.38 -2.54 -10.39
N PRO A 246 14.66 -2.95 -10.43
CA PRO A 246 15.72 -2.05 -10.82
C PRO A 246 15.66 -1.73 -12.31
N ILE A 247 15.92 -0.48 -12.66
CA ILE A 247 16.17 -0.03 -14.03
C ILE A 247 17.67 0.17 -14.22
N MET A 248 18.25 -0.57 -15.15
CA MET A 248 19.66 -0.47 -15.52
C MET A 248 19.83 0.54 -16.67
N LEU A 249 20.59 1.61 -16.40
CA LEU A 249 20.94 2.67 -17.35
C LEU A 249 22.34 2.43 -17.91
N PRO A 250 22.52 2.43 -19.25
CA PRO A 250 23.85 2.44 -19.85
C PRO A 250 24.65 3.67 -19.42
N HIS A 251 25.90 3.49 -19.01
CA HIS A 251 26.77 4.60 -18.61
C HIS A 251 26.91 5.69 -19.70
N GLU A 252 26.95 5.30 -20.98
CA GLU A 252 27.07 6.24 -22.10
C GLU A 252 25.80 7.09 -22.37
N LEU A 253 24.66 6.74 -21.76
CA LEU A 253 23.34 7.33 -22.09
C LEU A 253 23.34 8.85 -21.96
N MET A 254 23.85 9.39 -20.84
CA MET A 254 23.84 10.84 -20.59
C MET A 254 24.73 11.59 -21.60
N SER A 255 25.95 11.08 -21.82
CA SER A 255 26.92 11.70 -22.73
C SER A 255 26.41 11.75 -24.18
N ARG A 256 25.79 10.66 -24.65
CA ARG A 256 25.20 10.57 -25.99
C ARG A 256 24.00 11.48 -26.14
N PHE A 257 23.11 11.52 -25.13
CA PHE A 257 21.96 12.40 -25.14
C PHE A 257 22.36 13.88 -25.17
N LEU A 258 23.26 14.31 -24.30
CA LEU A 258 23.76 15.68 -24.25
C LEU A 258 24.44 16.10 -25.57
N THR A 259 25.15 15.19 -26.23
CA THR A 259 25.74 15.44 -27.56
C THR A 259 24.66 15.74 -28.60
N LEU A 260 23.54 15.02 -28.58
CA LEU A 260 22.42 15.21 -29.51
C LEU A 260 21.59 16.46 -29.20
N ALA A 261 21.55 16.87 -27.93
CA ALA A 261 20.84 18.04 -27.44
C ALA A 261 21.69 19.33 -27.53
N ALA A 262 23.00 19.23 -27.70
CA ALA A 262 23.96 20.35 -27.57
C ALA A 262 23.58 21.60 -28.37
N VAL A 263 23.08 21.44 -29.60
CA VAL A 263 22.66 22.59 -30.46
C VAL A 263 21.48 23.33 -29.85
N ASN A 264 20.51 22.61 -29.30
CA ASN A 264 19.33 23.20 -28.65
C ASN A 264 19.71 23.77 -27.29
N THR A 265 20.48 23.03 -26.48
CA THR A 265 20.98 23.49 -25.19
C THR A 265 21.76 24.80 -25.31
N GLY A 266 22.62 24.94 -26.33
CA GLY A 266 23.35 26.18 -26.60
C GLY A 266 22.46 27.38 -26.98
N LYS A 267 21.23 27.13 -27.43
CA LYS A 267 20.21 28.14 -27.74
C LYS A 267 19.21 28.34 -26.60
N ASN A 268 19.45 27.74 -25.42
CA ASN A 268 18.50 27.70 -24.31
C ASN A 268 17.15 27.10 -24.71
N ILE A 269 17.20 26.00 -25.46
CA ILE A 269 16.02 25.21 -25.87
C ILE A 269 16.16 23.81 -25.26
N GLU A 270 15.11 23.35 -24.60
CA GLU A 270 15.05 22.00 -24.06
C GLU A 270 14.95 20.95 -25.18
N THR A 271 15.51 19.78 -24.92
CA THR A 271 15.37 18.59 -25.77
C THR A 271 15.00 17.43 -24.88
N CYS A 272 14.18 16.52 -25.39
CA CYS A 272 13.78 15.31 -24.70
C CYS A 272 13.91 14.06 -25.58
N GLY A 273 13.94 12.92 -24.91
CA GLY A 273 14.01 11.60 -25.51
C GLY A 273 13.24 10.58 -24.67
N VAL A 274 12.81 9.52 -25.32
CA VAL A 274 12.12 8.40 -24.69
C VAL A 274 13.12 7.29 -24.40
N LEU A 275 13.10 6.82 -23.16
CA LEU A 275 13.92 5.70 -22.71
C LEU A 275 13.16 4.41 -22.99
N ALA A 276 13.70 3.59 -23.88
CA ALA A 276 13.07 2.36 -24.31
C ALA A 276 14.00 1.17 -24.07
N GLY A 277 13.40 0.03 -23.74
CA GLY A 277 14.19 -1.10 -23.27
C GLY A 277 13.47 -2.43 -23.33
N LYS A 278 14.07 -3.39 -22.65
CA LYS A 278 13.56 -4.75 -22.48
C LYS A 278 13.61 -5.14 -21.02
N MET A 279 12.80 -6.11 -20.65
CA MET A 279 12.84 -6.70 -19.32
C MET A 279 13.54 -8.05 -19.39
N ALA A 280 14.43 -8.33 -18.45
CA ALA A 280 15.10 -9.62 -18.35
C ALA A 280 15.44 -9.92 -16.89
N ALA A 281 15.16 -11.12 -16.41
CA ALA A 281 15.49 -11.55 -15.04
C ALA A 281 15.03 -10.57 -13.94
N ASN A 282 13.76 -10.15 -13.99
CA ASN A 282 13.15 -9.22 -13.01
C ASN A 282 13.85 -7.85 -12.89
N LYS A 283 14.57 -7.42 -13.93
CA LYS A 283 15.14 -6.07 -14.07
C LYS A 283 14.83 -5.50 -15.45
N PHE A 284 14.77 -4.17 -15.52
CA PHE A 284 14.60 -3.45 -16.77
C PHE A 284 15.95 -3.00 -17.29
N LEU A 285 16.19 -3.20 -18.59
CA LEU A 285 17.41 -2.81 -19.27
C LEU A 285 17.05 -1.74 -20.29
N ILE A 286 17.53 -0.51 -20.09
CA ILE A 286 17.44 0.51 -21.13
C ILE A 286 18.44 0.15 -22.22
N THR A 287 17.93 -0.08 -23.43
CA THR A 287 18.74 -0.49 -24.59
C THR A 287 18.65 0.50 -25.74
N HIS A 288 17.61 1.34 -25.77
CA HIS A 288 17.36 2.31 -26.83
C HIS A 288 17.04 3.69 -26.25
N LEU A 289 17.62 4.72 -26.85
CA LEU A 289 17.26 6.12 -26.67
C LEU A 289 16.60 6.59 -27.96
N LEU A 290 15.31 6.90 -27.88
CA LEU A 290 14.54 7.38 -29.03
C LEU A 290 14.38 8.89 -28.91
N ILE A 291 14.86 9.65 -29.89
CA ILE A 291 14.67 11.11 -29.92
C ILE A 291 13.53 11.40 -30.89
N PRO A 292 12.30 11.64 -30.41
CA PRO A 292 11.17 11.90 -31.28
C PRO A 292 11.32 13.27 -31.96
N GLN A 293 10.57 13.47 -33.05
CA GLN A 293 10.27 14.82 -33.51
C GLN A 293 9.64 15.60 -32.35
N GLN A 294 10.03 16.86 -32.16
CA GLN A 294 9.65 17.62 -30.97
C GLN A 294 9.83 19.12 -31.20
N VAL A 295 9.08 19.90 -30.44
CA VAL A 295 9.22 21.36 -30.34
C VAL A 295 9.60 21.69 -28.90
N GLY A 296 10.75 22.34 -28.73
CA GLY A 296 11.24 22.77 -27.41
C GLY A 296 11.14 24.28 -27.22
N THR A 297 10.88 24.70 -25.99
CA THR A 297 11.04 26.07 -25.48
C THR A 297 12.20 26.09 -24.47
N SER A 298 12.38 27.18 -23.73
CA SER A 298 13.40 27.25 -22.67
C SER A 298 13.06 26.46 -21.40
N ASP A 299 11.83 25.98 -21.30
CA ASP A 299 11.20 25.43 -20.08
C ASP A 299 10.20 24.29 -20.36
N SER A 300 10.13 23.81 -21.61
CA SER A 300 9.31 22.65 -21.98
C SER A 300 9.80 22.00 -23.27
N CYS A 301 9.48 20.73 -23.45
CA CYS A 301 9.51 20.05 -24.76
C CYS A 301 8.16 19.38 -25.01
N THR A 302 7.71 19.39 -26.26
CA THR A 302 6.51 18.66 -26.67
C THR A 302 6.86 17.74 -27.84
N THR A 303 6.61 16.44 -27.66
CA THR A 303 6.76 15.42 -28.70
C THR A 303 5.75 15.65 -29.82
N GLN A 304 6.14 15.29 -31.04
CA GLN A 304 5.35 15.35 -32.26
C GLN A 304 5.42 13.99 -32.96
N HIS A 305 4.41 13.68 -33.78
CA HIS A 305 4.34 12.44 -34.58
C HIS A 305 4.66 11.17 -33.77
N GLU A 306 3.96 10.98 -32.65
CA GLU A 306 4.20 9.84 -31.73
C GLU A 306 3.97 8.46 -32.38
N GLU A 307 3.30 8.41 -33.53
CA GLU A 307 3.17 7.22 -34.36
C GLU A 307 4.52 6.67 -34.85
N GLU A 308 5.48 7.53 -35.19
CA GLU A 308 6.80 7.10 -35.66
C GLU A 308 7.63 6.50 -34.51
N LEU A 309 7.52 7.14 -33.33
CA LEU A 309 8.12 6.62 -32.09
C LEU A 309 7.59 5.23 -31.79
N PHE A 310 6.27 5.06 -31.90
CA PHE A 310 5.59 3.80 -31.70
C PHE A 310 6.03 2.72 -32.69
N ASP A 311 6.15 3.05 -33.97
CA ASP A 311 6.58 2.09 -35.01
C ASP A 311 8.00 1.56 -34.73
N GLN A 312 8.92 2.41 -34.22
CA GLN A 312 10.23 1.94 -33.78
C GLN A 312 10.15 1.03 -32.56
N GLN A 313 9.33 1.39 -31.56
CA GLN A 313 9.16 0.55 -30.37
C GLN A 313 8.54 -0.80 -30.71
N ASP A 314 7.64 -0.87 -31.69
CA ASP A 314 7.07 -2.14 -32.14
C ASP A 314 8.08 -2.97 -32.92
N LYS A 315 8.77 -2.35 -33.88
CA LYS A 315 9.80 -3.00 -34.71
C LYS A 315 10.88 -3.71 -33.89
N TYR A 316 11.32 -3.12 -32.77
CA TYR A 316 12.38 -3.68 -31.93
C TYR A 316 11.88 -4.40 -30.68
N ASP A 317 10.55 -4.50 -30.53
CA ASP A 317 9.89 -5.04 -29.35
C ASP A 317 10.39 -4.40 -28.04
N LEU A 318 10.21 -3.08 -27.96
CA LEU A 318 10.64 -2.25 -26.85
C LEU A 318 9.46 -1.84 -25.99
N ILE A 319 9.73 -1.71 -24.69
CA ILE A 319 8.85 -1.13 -23.68
C ILE A 319 9.36 0.26 -23.28
N THR A 320 8.45 1.19 -23.04
CA THR A 320 8.75 2.52 -22.51
C THR A 320 9.13 2.40 -21.04
N LEU A 321 10.32 2.84 -20.66
CA LEU A 321 10.86 2.76 -19.29
C LEU A 321 10.97 4.14 -18.62
N GLY A 322 10.65 5.20 -19.33
CA GLY A 322 10.80 6.56 -18.85
C GLY A 322 11.15 7.53 -19.96
N TRP A 323 11.68 8.68 -19.57
CA TRP A 323 12.07 9.74 -20.48
C TRP A 323 13.26 10.52 -19.91
N ILE A 324 13.93 11.24 -20.78
CA ILE A 324 15.09 12.07 -20.46
C ILE A 324 14.93 13.44 -21.09
N HIS A 325 15.25 14.50 -20.39
CA HIS A 325 15.28 15.85 -20.96
C HIS A 325 16.41 16.72 -20.39
N THR A 326 16.67 17.85 -21.05
CA THR A 326 17.66 18.82 -20.61
C THR A 326 17.02 20.02 -19.94
N HIS A 327 17.63 20.50 -18.85
CA HIS A 327 17.47 21.85 -18.33
C HIS A 327 18.69 22.70 -18.72
N PRO A 328 18.65 23.49 -19.80
CA PRO A 328 19.84 24.18 -20.30
C PRO A 328 20.44 25.17 -19.30
N THR A 329 19.60 25.86 -18.53
CA THR A 329 20.01 26.95 -17.63
C THR A 329 19.58 26.77 -16.17
N GLN A 330 18.78 25.75 -15.87
CA GLN A 330 18.22 25.46 -14.55
C GLN A 330 18.91 24.25 -13.89
N THR A 331 18.75 24.07 -12.59
CA THR A 331 19.24 22.88 -11.85
C THR A 331 18.41 21.64 -12.19
N ALA A 332 18.85 20.45 -11.76
CA ALA A 332 18.08 19.22 -11.97
C ALA A 332 16.92 19.11 -10.95
N PHE A 333 15.68 19.26 -11.42
CA PHE A 333 14.45 19.04 -10.67
C PHE A 333 13.30 18.71 -11.63
N LEU A 334 12.11 18.35 -11.13
CA LEU A 334 10.90 18.24 -11.95
C LEU A 334 10.08 19.53 -11.87
N SER A 335 9.94 20.21 -13.00
CA SER A 335 9.02 21.34 -13.15
C SER A 335 7.56 20.90 -13.05
N SER A 336 6.62 21.84 -12.99
CA SER A 336 5.18 21.52 -13.01
C SER A 336 4.79 20.71 -14.25
N VAL A 337 5.32 21.08 -15.42
CA VAL A 337 5.09 20.37 -16.69
C VAL A 337 5.69 18.96 -16.63
N ASP A 338 6.87 18.81 -16.03
CA ASP A 338 7.53 17.52 -15.90
C ASP A 338 6.78 16.58 -14.96
N LEU A 339 6.20 17.09 -13.88
CA LEU A 339 5.39 16.32 -12.94
C LEU A 339 4.18 15.71 -13.64
N HIS A 340 3.45 16.51 -14.43
CA HIS A 340 2.30 16.07 -15.21
C HIS A 340 2.71 15.06 -16.29
N THR A 341 3.79 15.36 -17.02
CA THR A 341 4.33 14.46 -18.05
C THR A 341 4.71 13.11 -17.43
N HIS A 342 5.45 13.13 -16.33
CA HIS A 342 5.93 11.90 -15.70
C HIS A 342 4.82 11.08 -15.03
N CYS A 343 3.75 11.73 -14.54
CA CYS A 343 2.58 11.05 -14.00
C CYS A 343 2.02 10.02 -14.97
N SER A 344 1.87 10.39 -16.24
CA SER A 344 1.40 9.49 -17.30
C SER A 344 2.27 8.24 -17.45
N TYR A 345 3.60 8.42 -17.49
CA TYR A 345 4.55 7.30 -17.59
C TYR A 345 4.45 6.38 -16.37
N GLN A 346 4.40 6.97 -15.16
CA GLN A 346 4.47 6.20 -13.93
C GLN A 346 3.14 5.50 -13.58
N LEU A 347 2.00 6.03 -14.01
CA LEU A 347 0.71 5.34 -13.94
C LEU A 347 0.67 4.07 -14.80
N MET A 348 1.41 4.07 -15.91
CA MET A 348 1.51 2.93 -16.81
C MET A 348 2.58 1.93 -16.37
N MET A 349 3.71 2.43 -15.88
CA MET A 349 4.83 1.64 -15.39
C MET A 349 5.33 2.24 -14.07
N PRO A 350 5.09 1.59 -12.91
CA PRO A 350 5.51 2.13 -11.62
C PRO A 350 7.01 2.42 -11.51
N GLU A 351 7.83 1.66 -12.24
CA GLU A 351 9.28 1.83 -12.29
C GLU A 351 9.73 3.00 -13.18
N ALA A 352 8.86 3.62 -13.96
CA ALA A 352 9.25 4.66 -14.92
C ALA A 352 10.11 5.75 -14.27
N VAL A 353 11.16 6.19 -14.97
CA VAL A 353 12.09 7.22 -14.50
C VAL A 353 12.04 8.47 -15.37
N ALA A 354 12.06 9.64 -14.74
CA ALA A 354 12.34 10.92 -15.39
C ALA A 354 13.81 11.29 -15.14
N VAL A 355 14.60 11.39 -16.22
CA VAL A 355 16.02 11.75 -16.15
C VAL A 355 16.20 13.20 -16.59
N VAL A 356 16.79 14.03 -15.73
CA VAL A 356 16.96 15.46 -15.98
C VAL A 356 18.43 15.78 -16.04
N CYS A 357 18.91 16.19 -17.21
CA CYS A 357 20.29 16.63 -17.40
C CYS A 357 20.38 18.15 -17.29
N ALA A 358 21.12 18.66 -16.30
CA ALA A 358 21.36 20.08 -16.07
C ALA A 358 22.82 20.44 -16.43
N PRO A 359 23.18 20.58 -17.72
CA PRO A 359 24.56 20.71 -18.17
C PRO A 359 25.29 21.93 -17.60
N LYS A 360 24.59 23.04 -17.34
CA LYS A 360 25.19 24.25 -16.74
C LYS A 360 25.67 24.02 -15.30
N PHE A 361 25.04 23.09 -14.58
CA PHE A 361 25.38 22.74 -13.21
C PHE A 361 26.17 21.43 -13.11
N GLU A 362 26.45 20.78 -14.25
CA GLU A 362 27.06 19.45 -14.32
C GLU A 362 26.31 18.39 -13.49
N GLU A 363 24.98 18.56 -13.37
CA GLU A 363 24.11 17.72 -12.57
C GLU A 363 23.23 16.81 -13.45
N THR A 364 22.93 15.62 -12.95
CA THR A 364 21.93 14.73 -13.54
C THR A 364 21.05 14.20 -12.42
N GLY A 365 19.75 14.46 -12.53
CA GLY A 365 18.73 13.95 -11.61
C GLY A 365 18.01 12.74 -12.17
N TYR A 366 17.70 11.77 -11.30
CA TYR A 366 16.85 10.61 -11.62
C TYR A 366 15.66 10.67 -10.68
N PHE A 367 14.47 10.92 -11.21
CA PHE A 367 13.29 11.22 -10.40
C PHE A 367 12.13 10.27 -10.68
N THR A 368 11.30 10.12 -9.66
CA THR A 368 10.00 9.45 -9.70
C THR A 368 9.00 10.24 -8.86
N LEU A 369 7.71 10.21 -9.21
CA LEU A 369 6.68 10.77 -8.34
C LEU A 369 6.56 9.94 -7.06
N THR A 370 6.28 10.60 -5.95
CA THR A 370 6.11 9.90 -4.67
C THR A 370 4.88 8.99 -4.75
N PRO A 371 5.03 7.68 -4.46
CA PRO A 371 3.97 6.71 -4.73
C PRO A 371 2.74 6.94 -3.85
N TYR A 372 2.89 7.47 -2.64
CA TYR A 372 1.80 7.64 -1.68
C TYR A 372 1.06 8.98 -1.79
N HIS A 373 1.66 9.99 -2.42
CA HIS A 373 1.13 11.35 -2.47
C HIS A 373 1.17 11.94 -3.87
N GLY A 374 2.37 12.08 -4.45
CA GLY A 374 2.60 12.75 -5.73
C GLY A 374 1.78 12.21 -6.89
N LEU A 375 1.75 10.88 -7.07
CA LEU A 375 0.96 10.26 -8.13
C LEU A 375 -0.53 10.62 -8.04
N ASN A 376 -1.13 10.45 -6.86
CA ASN A 376 -2.54 10.72 -6.65
C ASN A 376 -2.84 12.23 -6.78
N PHE A 377 -1.94 13.08 -6.28
CA PHE A 377 -2.10 14.53 -6.34
C PHE A 377 -2.09 15.03 -7.79
N ILE A 378 -1.05 14.68 -8.56
CA ILE A 378 -0.90 15.13 -9.94
C ILE A 378 -1.99 14.53 -10.84
N ALA A 379 -2.33 13.24 -10.67
CA ALA A 379 -3.40 12.61 -11.44
C ALA A 379 -4.79 13.26 -11.24
N ASN A 380 -5.01 13.95 -10.12
CA ASN A 380 -6.26 14.68 -9.85
C ASN A 380 -6.18 16.18 -10.13
N CYS A 381 -5.01 16.71 -10.47
CA CYS A 381 -4.86 18.10 -10.84
C CYS A 381 -5.57 18.37 -12.19
N ARG A 382 -6.31 19.48 -12.28
CA ARG A 382 -7.06 19.92 -13.46
C ARG A 382 -6.73 21.34 -13.88
N GLU A 383 -5.67 21.92 -13.29
CA GLU A 383 -5.21 23.25 -13.64
C GLU A 383 -4.57 23.26 -15.02
N SER A 384 -4.74 24.37 -15.75
CA SER A 384 -4.31 24.53 -17.13
C SER A 384 -3.18 25.54 -17.25
N GLY A 385 -2.27 25.32 -18.20
CA GLY A 385 -1.07 26.15 -18.35
C GLY A 385 -0.03 25.88 -17.25
N PHE A 386 1.00 26.72 -17.19
CA PHE A 386 2.03 26.61 -16.18
C PHE A 386 1.50 27.08 -14.81
N HIS A 387 1.41 26.15 -13.85
CA HIS A 387 0.86 26.42 -12.52
C HIS A 387 1.75 25.82 -11.42
N PRO A 388 1.85 26.46 -10.25
CA PRO A 388 2.67 25.97 -9.15
C PRO A 388 2.01 24.80 -8.43
N HIS A 389 2.83 23.91 -7.88
CA HIS A 389 2.39 22.82 -7.01
C HIS A 389 2.99 22.98 -5.61
N PRO A 390 2.32 22.47 -4.55
CA PRO A 390 2.88 22.51 -3.20
C PRO A 390 4.18 21.70 -3.12
N SER A 391 5.18 22.27 -2.46
CA SER A 391 6.46 21.60 -2.24
C SER A 391 6.42 20.60 -1.07
N GLU A 392 5.45 20.74 -0.16
CA GLU A 392 5.30 19.90 1.03
C GLU A 392 3.87 19.36 1.17
N PRO A 393 3.67 18.03 1.30
CA PRO A 393 4.70 16.99 1.21
C PRO A 393 5.21 16.81 -0.23
N PRO A 394 6.47 16.36 -0.42
CA PRO A 394 7.13 16.32 -1.73
C PRO A 394 6.35 15.46 -2.73
N LEU A 395 6.22 15.99 -3.95
CA LEU A 395 5.50 15.34 -5.05
C LEU A 395 6.38 14.38 -5.85
N PHE A 396 7.69 14.57 -5.81
CA PHE A 396 8.68 13.70 -6.43
C PHE A 396 9.84 13.41 -5.47
N GLN A 397 10.59 12.36 -5.77
CA GLN A 397 11.75 11.90 -5.02
C GLN A 397 12.79 11.34 -5.98
N SER A 398 14.01 11.13 -5.48
CA SER A 398 15.04 10.39 -6.22
C SER A 398 14.59 8.95 -6.51
N ALA A 399 14.92 8.46 -7.70
CA ALA A 399 14.60 7.11 -8.14
C ALA A 399 15.67 6.10 -7.66
N ASP A 400 15.54 5.61 -6.43
CA ASP A 400 16.53 4.71 -5.80
C ASP A 400 16.69 3.35 -6.50
N HIS A 401 15.72 2.96 -7.35
CA HIS A 401 15.76 1.72 -8.14
C HIS A 401 16.57 1.87 -9.45
N VAL A 402 17.09 3.05 -9.75
CA VAL A 402 17.90 3.32 -10.94
C VAL A 402 19.37 2.98 -10.67
N LEU A 403 19.96 2.11 -11.50
CA LEU A 403 21.34 1.67 -11.39
C LEU A 403 22.08 1.92 -12.71
N ILE A 404 23.29 2.46 -12.64
CA ILE A 404 24.13 2.68 -13.83
C ILE A 404 24.97 1.44 -14.09
N ASP A 405 25.01 0.98 -15.33
CA ASP A 405 25.77 -0.19 -15.78
C ASP A 405 26.68 0.17 -16.96
N ALA A 406 27.98 -0.04 -16.79
CA ALA A 406 28.99 0.21 -17.82
C ALA A 406 29.05 -0.88 -18.91
N SER A 407 28.50 -2.07 -18.63
CA SER A 407 28.50 -3.18 -19.60
C SER A 407 27.39 -3.07 -20.64
N LEU A 408 26.34 -2.28 -20.34
CA LEU A 408 25.22 -2.08 -21.25
C LEU A 408 25.57 -1.10 -22.36
N LYS A 409 25.14 -1.44 -23.58
CA LYS A 409 25.25 -0.57 -24.75
C LYS A 409 23.89 0.07 -25.03
N ILE A 410 23.93 1.33 -25.46
CA ILE A 410 22.75 2.10 -25.86
C ILE A 410 22.73 2.29 -27.37
N GLN A 411 21.60 1.99 -28.00
CA GLN A 411 21.33 2.35 -29.39
C GLN A 411 20.54 3.67 -29.42
N VAL A 412 20.94 4.59 -30.29
CA VAL A 412 20.26 5.88 -30.45
C VAL A 412 19.50 5.86 -31.76
N ILE A 413 18.21 6.18 -31.71
CA ILE A 413 17.38 6.39 -32.90
C ILE A 413 16.89 7.84 -32.85
N ASP A 414 17.42 8.68 -33.74
CA ASP A 414 17.03 10.09 -33.85
C ASP A 414 16.00 10.25 -34.97
N LEU A 415 14.74 10.47 -34.59
CA LEU A 415 13.59 10.59 -35.50
C LEU A 415 13.35 12.04 -35.94
N ARG A 416 14.21 12.99 -35.55
CA ARG A 416 14.11 14.38 -36.00
C ARG A 416 14.62 14.59 -37.43
N ARG A 417 15.18 13.56 -38.06
CA ARG A 417 15.95 13.63 -39.31
C ARG A 417 15.27 12.95 -40.47
#